data_AF-A0A1G9QPT6-F1
#
_entry.id   AF-A0A1G9QPT6-F1
#
_cell.length_a   1.000
_cell.length_b   1.000
_cell.length_c   1.000
_cell.angle_alpha   90.00
_cell.angle_beta   90.00
_cell.angle_gamma   90.00
#
_symmetry.space_group_name_H-M   'P 1'
#
loop_
_entity.id
_entity.type
_entity.pdbx_description
1 polymer ?
#
loop_
_entity_poly.entity_id
_entity_poly.type
_entity_poly.pdbx_seq_one_letter_code
_entity_poly.pdbx_strand_id
1 'polypeptide(L)'
;MLILDEAHLLGHDQLESVHMLTNHEMDSSSPFACLLIGQPTLRRKIKPGVLAALDQRIAARYHMNGMTGQETVDYLRHHLALAGRTDPLFTEDAAALIHTAAAAIPRH
;
A
#
# COMPACT_ATOMS: atom_id res chain seq x y z
N MET A 1 -6.80 -11.08 -11.50
CA MET A 1 -6.36 -10.37 -10.27
C MET A 1 -7.22 -9.13 -10.10
N LEU A 2 -7.85 -8.98 -8.94
CA LEU A 2 -8.64 -7.81 -8.57
C LEU A 2 -7.80 -6.90 -7.66
N ILE A 3 -7.76 -5.60 -7.94
CA ILE A 3 -7.11 -4.60 -7.08
C ILE A 3 -8.18 -3.62 -6.62
N LEU A 4 -8.30 -3.46 -5.30
CA LEU A 4 -9.21 -2.52 -4.67
C LEU A 4 -8.38 -1.47 -3.95
N ASP A 5 -8.24 -0.32 -4.60
CA ASP A 5 -7.68 0.87 -3.97
C ASP A 5 -8.70 1.53 -3.06
N GLU A 6 -8.22 2.18 -2.01
CA GLU A 6 -9.03 2.76 -0.95
C GLU A 6 -10.04 1.78 -0.32
N ALA A 7 -9.67 0.51 -0.20
CA ALA A 7 -10.47 -0.54 0.42
C ALA A 7 -10.87 -0.22 1.86
N HIS A 8 -10.17 0.72 2.52
CA HIS A 8 -10.55 1.27 3.82
C HIS A 8 -11.91 1.99 3.81
N LEU A 9 -12.42 2.41 2.64
CA LEU A 9 -13.75 2.99 2.46
C LEU A 9 -14.85 1.95 2.34
N LEU A 10 -14.51 0.69 2.04
CA LEU A 10 -15.50 -0.37 1.89
C LEU A 10 -16.27 -0.59 3.20
N GLY A 11 -17.57 -0.77 3.04
CA GLY A 11 -18.48 -1.21 4.08
C GLY A 11 -18.34 -2.71 4.34
N HIS A 12 -19.00 -3.16 5.40
CA HIS A 12 -19.01 -4.56 5.80
C HIS A 12 -19.49 -5.49 4.66
N ASP A 13 -20.65 -5.20 4.08
CA ASP A 13 -21.28 -6.07 3.08
C ASP A 13 -20.48 -6.14 1.77
N GLN A 14 -19.72 -5.08 1.46
CA GLN A 14 -18.81 -5.05 0.32
C GLN A 14 -17.58 -5.93 0.57
N LEU A 15 -17.02 -5.91 1.78
CA LEU A 15 -15.93 -6.80 2.17
C LEU A 15 -16.37 -8.27 2.20
N GLU A 16 -17.60 -8.54 2.61
CA GLU A 16 -18.19 -9.88 2.55
C GLU A 16 -18.37 -10.34 1.09
N SER A 17 -18.75 -9.44 0.19
CA SER A 17 -18.81 -9.75 -1.24
C SER A 17 -17.44 -10.10 -1.80
N VAL A 18 -16.37 -9.41 -1.37
CA VAL A 18 -15.00 -9.76 -1.74
C VAL A 18 -14.62 -11.15 -1.21
N HIS A 19 -15.02 -11.49 0.03
CA HIS A 19 -14.84 -12.84 0.55
C HIS A 19 -15.51 -13.88 -0.36
N MET A 20 -16.78 -13.69 -0.72
CA MET A 20 -17.50 -14.61 -1.60
C MET A 20 -16.82 -14.77 -2.95
N LEU A 21 -16.30 -13.69 -3.55
CA LEU A 21 -15.55 -13.74 -4.81
C LEU A 21 -14.25 -14.55 -4.67
N THR A 22 -13.51 -14.37 -3.57
CA THR A 22 -12.30 -15.17 -3.29
C THR A 22 -12.59 -16.62 -2.94
N ASN A 23 -13.82 -16.93 -2.54
CA ASN A 23 -14.25 -18.28 -2.16
C ASN A 23 -14.91 -19.04 -3.32
N HIS A 24 -15.19 -18.37 -4.45
CA HIS A 24 -15.91 -18.95 -5.59
C HIS A 24 -14.99 -19.82 -6.45
N GLU A 25 -14.68 -21.02 -5.97
CA GLU A 25 -14.07 -22.10 -6.75
C GLU A 25 -15.13 -22.85 -7.58
N MET A 26 -15.86 -22.16 -8.45
CA MET A 26 -16.69 -22.85 -9.46
C MET A 26 -15.92 -22.90 -10.80
N ASP A 27 -15.37 -24.07 -11.08
CA ASP A 27 -14.99 -24.63 -12.38
C ASP A 27 -13.93 -23.95 -13.26
N SER A 28 -13.32 -22.82 -12.86
CA SER A 28 -12.21 -22.25 -13.65
C SER A 28 -10.87 -22.34 -12.92
N SER A 29 -9.89 -22.88 -13.63
CA SER A 29 -8.53 -23.24 -13.20
C SER A 29 -7.61 -22.05 -12.85
N SER A 30 -8.17 -20.91 -12.45
CA SER A 30 -7.41 -19.71 -12.09
C SER A 30 -7.69 -19.31 -10.64
N PRO A 31 -6.72 -19.36 -9.73
CA PRO A 31 -6.89 -18.84 -8.38
C PRO A 31 -7.21 -17.33 -8.46
N PHE A 32 -8.35 -16.93 -7.89
CA PHE A 32 -8.75 -15.53 -7.83
C PHE A 32 -7.86 -14.80 -6.80
N ALA A 33 -6.88 -14.04 -7.30
CA ALA A 33 -6.04 -13.18 -6.46
C ALA A 33 -6.70 -11.79 -6.27
N CYS A 34 -6.81 -11.34 -5.03
CA CYS A 34 -7.32 -10.01 -4.64
C CYS A 34 -6.26 -9.23 -3.84
N LEU A 35 -6.04 -7.96 -4.19
CA LEU A 35 -5.16 -7.03 -3.49
C LEU A 35 -5.99 -5.87 -2.92
N LEU A 36 -6.01 -5.76 -1.58
CA LEU A 36 -6.69 -4.67 -0.86
C LEU A 36 -5.66 -3.61 -0.45
N ILE A 37 -5.84 -2.38 -0.93
CA ILE A 37 -4.94 -1.25 -0.65
C ILE A 37 -5.74 -0.18 0.09
N GLY A 38 -5.12 0.47 1.07
CA GLY A 38 -5.75 1.58 1.77
C GLY A 38 -5.04 1.92 3.08
N GLN A 39 -5.71 2.75 3.87
CA GLN A 39 -5.17 3.25 5.14
C GLN A 39 -5.08 2.16 6.23
N PRO A 40 -4.28 2.37 7.30
CA PRO A 40 -4.16 1.43 8.43
C PRO A 40 -5.50 1.08 9.10
N THR A 41 -6.53 1.90 8.92
CA THR A 41 -7.91 1.65 9.38
C THR A 41 -8.52 0.40 8.75
N LEU A 42 -8.15 0.05 7.50
CA LEU A 42 -8.58 -1.18 6.83
C LEU A 42 -8.22 -2.42 7.66
N ARG A 43 -7.00 -2.45 8.21
CA ARG A 43 -6.54 -3.58 9.03
C ARG A 43 -7.39 -3.75 10.30
N ARG A 44 -7.89 -2.63 10.85
CA ARG A 44 -8.81 -2.63 12.01
C ARG A 44 -10.23 -3.02 11.60
N LYS A 45 -10.66 -2.72 10.36
CA LYS A 45 -11.95 -3.12 9.82
C LYS A 45 -12.05 -4.61 9.56
N ILE A 46 -10.97 -5.26 9.11
CA ILE A 46 -10.97 -6.70 8.77
C ILE A 46 -10.81 -7.60 10.01
N LYS A 47 -10.14 -7.13 11.06
CA LYS A 47 -9.86 -7.90 12.29
C LYS A 47 -11.08 -8.38 13.12
N PRO A 48 -12.24 -7.67 13.19
CA PRO A 48 -13.38 -8.10 13.98
C PRO A 48 -13.92 -9.47 13.51
N GLY A 49 -14.50 -10.23 14.44
CA GLY A 49 -14.95 -11.61 14.18
C GLY A 49 -15.98 -11.76 13.04
N VAL A 50 -16.71 -10.68 12.71
CA VAL A 50 -17.67 -10.67 11.61
C VAL A 50 -17.02 -10.86 10.23
N LEU A 51 -15.74 -10.46 10.06
CA LEU A 51 -14.96 -10.65 8.82
C LEU A 51 -13.86 -11.72 8.98
N ALA A 52 -13.95 -12.59 9.98
CA ALA A 52 -12.94 -13.63 10.24
C ALA A 52 -12.68 -14.54 9.02
N ALA A 53 -13.72 -14.81 8.21
CA ALA A 53 -13.60 -15.63 7.01
C ALA A 53 -12.76 -14.95 5.92
N LEU A 54 -12.92 -13.63 5.73
CA LEU A 54 -12.06 -12.84 4.87
C LEU A 54 -10.64 -12.75 5.43
N ASP A 55 -10.50 -12.55 6.74
CA ASP A 55 -9.20 -12.40 7.41
C ASP A 55 -8.31 -13.65 7.26
N GLN A 56 -8.90 -14.85 7.30
CA GLN A 56 -8.21 -16.13 7.07
C GLN A 56 -7.72 -16.31 5.63
N ARG A 57 -8.33 -15.65 4.66
CA ARG A 57 -7.94 -15.75 3.23
C ARG A 57 -6.80 -14.80 2.86
N ILE A 58 -6.42 -13.89 3.75
CA ILE A 58 -5.32 -12.93 3.50
C ILE A 58 -3.97 -13.64 3.65
N ALA A 59 -3.37 -14.03 2.53
CA ALA A 59 -2.08 -14.72 2.50
C ALA A 59 -0.89 -13.82 2.86
N ALA A 60 -0.99 -12.52 2.60
CA ALA A 60 0.09 -11.56 2.88
C ALA A 60 -0.48 -10.25 3.39
N ARG A 61 0.20 -9.66 4.37
CA ARG A 61 -0.07 -8.31 4.87
C ARG A 61 1.21 -7.53 4.82
N TYR A 62 1.15 -6.38 4.16
CA TYR A 62 2.28 -5.47 4.09
C TYR A 62 1.84 -4.09 4.58
N HIS A 63 2.70 -3.47 5.36
CA HIS A 63 2.54 -2.08 5.75
C HIS A 63 3.70 -1.32 5.14
N MET A 64 3.38 -0.41 4.21
CA MET A 64 4.37 0.52 3.68
C MET A 64 4.76 1.49 4.79
N ASN A 65 5.99 1.36 5.26
CA ASN A 65 6.59 2.34 6.14
C ASN A 65 7.03 3.56 5.34
N GLY A 66 7.23 4.69 6.02
CA GLY A 66 7.90 5.82 5.39
C GLY A 66 9.32 5.46 4.96
N MET A 67 9.84 6.17 3.96
CA MET A 67 11.22 6.07 3.49
C MET A 67 12.19 6.35 4.62
N THR A 68 13.29 5.62 4.69
CA THR A 68 14.47 6.01 5.48
C THR A 68 15.09 7.29 4.93
N GLY A 69 15.99 7.93 5.70
CA GLY A 69 16.74 9.09 5.23
C GLY A 69 17.55 8.77 3.96
N GLN A 70 18.14 7.57 3.89
CA GLN A 70 18.88 7.12 2.71
C GLN A 70 17.95 6.91 1.49
N GLU A 71 16.81 6.24 1.67
CA GLU A 71 15.81 6.07 0.61
C GLU A 71 15.25 7.42 0.14
N THR A 72 15.16 8.41 1.03
CA THR A 72 14.76 9.77 0.67
C THR A 72 15.80 10.43 -0.24
N VAL A 73 17.09 10.31 0.08
CA VAL A 73 18.19 10.81 -0.75
C VAL A 73 18.19 10.13 -2.12
N ASP A 74 18.04 8.81 -2.16
CA ASP A 74 18.02 8.05 -3.41
C ASP A 74 16.78 8.36 -4.25
N TYR A 75 15.62 8.56 -3.61
CA TYR A 75 14.40 9.04 -4.27
C TYR A 75 14.58 10.42 -4.89
N LEU A 76 15.16 11.38 -4.15
CA LEU A 76 15.44 12.72 -4.66
C LEU A 76 16.42 12.67 -5.85
N ARG A 77 17.49 11.88 -5.76
CA ARG A 77 18.45 11.71 -6.86
C ARG A 77 17.78 11.10 -8.09
N HIS A 78 16.96 10.07 -7.91
CA HIS A 78 16.19 9.46 -8.99
C HIS A 78 15.25 10.48 -9.66
N HIS A 79 14.51 11.26 -8.87
CA HIS A 79 13.58 12.26 -9.40
C HIS A 79 14.30 13.39 -10.14
N LEU A 80 15.47 13.84 -9.65
CA LEU A 80 16.30 14.82 -10.36
C LEU A 80 16.80 14.29 -11.70
N ALA A 81 17.20 13.01 -11.74
CA ALA A 81 17.64 12.36 -12.98
C ALA A 81 16.50 12.29 -14.01
N LEU A 82 15.26 11.99 -13.58
CA LEU A 82 14.08 12.06 -14.44
C LEU A 82 13.82 13.47 -14.98
N ALA A 83 14.11 14.50 -14.18
CA ALA A 83 14.05 15.91 -14.60
C ALA A 83 15.26 16.35 -15.46
N GLY A 84 16.15 15.43 -15.84
CA GLY A 84 17.30 15.69 -16.69
C GLY A 84 18.51 16.31 -15.96
N ARG A 85 18.54 16.25 -14.62
CA ARG A 85 19.66 16.73 -13.82
C ARG A 85 20.32 15.59 -13.04
N THR A 86 21.62 15.43 -13.21
CA THR A 86 22.43 14.46 -12.47
C THR A 86 23.27 15.09 -11.36
N ASP A 87 23.37 16.42 -11.34
CA ASP A 87 24.14 17.15 -10.35
C ASP A 87 23.40 17.21 -9.00
N PRO A 88 24.12 17.11 -7.87
CA PRO A 88 23.51 17.20 -6.54
C PRO A 88 22.90 18.60 -6.33
N LEU A 89 21.56 18.68 -6.35
CA LEU A 89 20.81 19.91 -6.10
C LEU A 89 20.60 20.17 -4.60
N PHE A 90 20.52 19.11 -3.81
CA PHE A 90 20.27 19.17 -2.38
C PHE A 90 21.54 18.79 -1.62
N THR A 91 21.87 19.56 -0.59
CA THR A 91 22.86 19.16 0.42
C THR A 91 22.28 18.07 1.33
N GLU A 92 23.12 17.37 2.07
CA GLU A 92 22.67 16.35 3.04
C GLU A 92 21.70 16.95 4.07
N ASP A 93 21.98 18.14 4.58
CA ASP A 93 21.10 18.86 5.50
C ASP A 93 19.74 19.18 4.87
N ALA A 94 19.72 19.59 3.59
CA ALA A 94 18.48 19.84 2.88
C ALA A 94 17.67 18.55 2.66
N ALA A 95 18.34 17.43 2.34
CA ALA A 95 17.69 16.14 2.22
C ALA A 95 17.11 15.64 3.56
N ALA A 96 17.82 15.87 4.67
CA ALA A 96 17.33 15.57 6.01
C ALA A 96 16.09 16.39 6.37
N LEU A 97 16.09 17.69 6.05
CA LEU A 97 14.93 18.57 6.24
C LEU A 97 13.73 18.11 5.38
N ILE A 98 13.95 17.72 4.13
CA ILE A 98 12.90 17.17 3.25
C ILE A 98 12.32 15.88 3.83
N HIS A 99 13.18 14.97 4.29
CA HIS A 99 12.76 13.72 4.92
C HIS A 99 11.84 13.96 6.12
N THR A 100 12.22 14.87 7.03
CA THR A 100 11.41 15.24 8.19
C THR A 100 10.11 15.94 7.79
N ALA A 101 10.15 16.88 6.84
CA ALA A 101 8.98 17.65 6.40
C ALA A 101 7.96 16.79 5.63
N ALA A 102 8.42 15.78 4.89
CA ALA A 102 7.56 14.84 4.17
C ALA A 102 6.95 13.76 5.08
N ALA A 103 7.29 13.74 6.38
CA ALA A 103 6.98 12.66 7.32
C ALA A 103 7.41 11.29 6.76
N ALA A 104 8.49 11.26 5.98
CA ALA A 104 8.95 10.08 5.24
C ALA A 104 7.94 9.49 4.23
N ILE A 105 6.84 10.17 3.90
CA ILE A 105 5.83 9.67 2.96
C ILE A 105 6.28 10.01 1.54
N PRO A 106 6.50 9.02 0.65
CA PRO A 106 6.69 9.27 -0.77
C PRO A 106 5.45 9.96 -1.32
N ARG A 107 5.62 11.12 -1.97
CA ARG A 107 4.54 11.79 -2.70
C ARG A 107 4.89 11.73 -4.18
N HIS A 108 4.04 11.07 -4.95
CA HIS A 108 4.13 11.05 -6.41
C HIS A 108 3.87 12.43 -7.00
#